data_AF-A0A3M5F3L6-F1
#
_entry.id   AF-A0A3M5F3L6-F1
#
_cell.length_a   1.000
_cell.length_b   1.000
_cell.length_c   1.000
_cell.angle_alpha   90.00
_cell.angle_beta   90.00
_cell.angle_gamma   90.00
#
_symmetry.space_group_name_H-M   'P 1'
#
loop_
_entity.id
_entity.type
_entity.pdbx_description
1 polymer ?
#
loop_
_entity_poly.entity_id
_entity_poly.type
_entity_poly.pdbx_seq_one_letter_code
_entity_poly.pdbx_strand_id
1 'polypeptide(L)'
;MKKLLGALRTLMSVPSDNPRLLQAQYIALSRQLPLMYFVLLVNTWALAFTHWVTAPMWLTLLVPTVLTIGCGIRARKWLLTVNKTPPVSSKILATLRGTNRLVGIISAAFAAWSLSMYPYGDAYTQAQVAFFMGITVIVCIFCMMHLQSAALITAVIVNTAFVIFFASTHNITFIATAASIVLVSIGMLIILRHQYRDFTSLVNAQFKTEQLSNANLLLANRDSLTGLPNRRHFFQTLDTAM
;
A
#
# COMPACT_ATOMS: atom_id res chain seq x y z
N MET A 1 -5.93 4.34 26.64
CA MET A 1 -5.80 5.18 25.42
C MET A 1 -4.36 5.56 25.07
N LYS A 2 -3.53 6.12 25.97
CA LYS A 2 -2.15 6.56 25.64
C LYS A 2 -1.22 5.47 25.07
N LYS A 3 -1.28 4.21 25.57
CA LYS A 3 -0.54 3.07 25.01
C LYS A 3 -0.98 2.69 23.58
N LEU A 4 -2.27 2.84 23.28
CA LEU A 4 -2.86 2.50 21.98
C LEU A 4 -2.51 3.56 20.92
N LEU A 5 -2.50 4.84 21.32
CA LEU A 5 -1.96 5.96 20.53
C LEU A 5 -0.44 5.84 20.32
N GLY A 6 0.31 5.43 21.35
CA GLY A 6 1.76 5.18 21.24
C GLY A 6 2.08 4.05 20.26
N ALA A 7 1.33 2.94 20.34
CA ALA A 7 1.42 1.83 19.39
C ALA A 7 1.01 2.26 17.97
N LEU A 8 -0.08 3.03 17.82
CA LEU A 8 -0.49 3.61 16.53
C LEU A 8 0.58 4.53 15.94
N ARG A 9 1.31 5.28 16.78
CA ARG A 9 2.36 6.20 16.35
C ARG A 9 3.63 5.47 15.91
N THR A 10 3.99 4.36 16.57
CA THR A 10 5.08 3.48 16.14
C THR A 10 4.69 2.65 14.91
N LEU A 11 3.40 2.32 14.74
CA LEU A 11 2.84 1.72 13.51
C LEU A 11 2.75 2.72 12.35
N MET A 12 2.61 4.02 12.64
CA MET A 12 2.65 5.09 11.65
C MET A 12 4.06 5.53 11.27
N SER A 13 5.09 5.10 12.01
CA SER A 13 6.47 5.41 11.64
C SER A 13 6.99 4.42 10.61
N VAL A 14 7.38 4.94 9.45
CA VAL A 14 8.06 4.16 8.40
C VAL A 14 9.34 3.57 9.00
N PRO A 15 9.51 2.23 9.02
CA PRO A 15 10.69 1.61 9.59
C PRO A 15 11.93 1.99 8.76
N SER A 16 12.83 2.73 9.41
CA SER A 16 14.04 3.32 8.83
C SER A 16 15.29 2.45 8.96
N ASP A 17 15.17 1.26 9.58
CA ASP A 17 16.34 0.52 10.09
C ASP A 17 17.07 -0.36 9.06
N ASN A 18 16.57 -0.52 7.83
CA ASN A 18 17.26 -1.33 6.83
C ASN A 18 17.11 -0.78 5.40
N PRO A 19 18.18 -0.23 4.79
CA PRO A 19 18.11 0.39 3.46
C PRO A 19 17.77 -0.60 2.34
N ARG A 20 18.16 -1.88 2.46
CA ARG A 20 17.80 -2.96 1.52
C ARG A 20 16.34 -3.41 1.65
N LEU A 21 15.79 -3.45 2.87
CA LEU A 21 14.36 -3.72 3.12
C LEU A 21 13.49 -2.63 2.49
N LEU A 22 13.88 -1.36 2.67
CA LEU A 22 13.23 -0.21 2.03
C LEU A 22 13.26 -0.29 0.50
N GLN A 23 14.36 -0.77 -0.07
CA GLN A 23 14.51 -0.96 -1.52
C GLN A 23 13.58 -2.06 -2.05
N ALA A 24 13.52 -3.22 -1.38
CA ALA A 24 12.64 -4.32 -1.77
C ALA A 24 11.15 -3.94 -1.62
N GLN A 25 10.78 -3.23 -0.55
CA GLN A 25 9.43 -2.68 -0.36
C GLN A 25 9.06 -1.69 -1.47
N TYR A 26 9.99 -0.81 -1.85
CA TYR A 26 9.78 0.17 -2.90
C TYR A 26 9.50 -0.49 -4.26
N ILE A 27 10.26 -1.54 -4.61
CA ILE A 27 10.07 -2.30 -5.85
C ILE A 27 8.71 -3.01 -5.84
N ALA A 28 8.37 -3.72 -4.76
CA ALA A 28 7.09 -4.42 -4.66
C ALA A 28 5.90 -3.45 -4.74
N LEU A 29 5.99 -2.31 -4.05
CA LEU A 29 4.98 -1.25 -4.07
C LEU A 29 4.80 -0.64 -5.46
N SER A 30 5.90 -0.42 -6.18
CA SER A 30 5.86 0.17 -7.53
C SER A 30 5.06 -0.67 -8.53
N ARG A 31 4.95 -1.99 -8.31
CA ARG A 31 4.12 -2.91 -9.11
C ARG A 31 2.65 -2.96 -8.67
N GLN A 32 2.37 -2.80 -7.38
CA GLN A 32 1.00 -2.90 -6.85
C GLN A 32 0.19 -1.60 -7.00
N LEU A 33 0.82 -0.43 -6.85
CA LEU A 33 0.12 0.87 -6.93
C LEU A 33 -0.57 1.13 -8.28
N PRO A 34 0.01 0.79 -9.45
CA PRO A 34 -0.67 0.97 -10.74
C PRO A 34 -1.97 0.18 -10.84
N LEU A 35 -1.98 -1.07 -10.35
CA LEU A 35 -3.18 -1.91 -10.32
C LEU A 35 -4.25 -1.32 -9.40
N MET A 36 -3.86 -0.79 -8.24
CA MET A 36 -4.78 -0.09 -7.33
C MET A 36 -5.47 1.07 -8.03
N TYR A 37 -4.70 1.94 -8.69
CA TYR A 37 -5.25 3.09 -9.40
C TYR A 37 -6.16 2.66 -10.55
N PHE A 38 -5.80 1.60 -11.28
CA PHE A 38 -6.64 1.08 -12.35
C PHE A 38 -8.02 0.63 -11.82
N VAL A 39 -8.04 -0.21 -10.78
CA VAL A 39 -9.29 -0.70 -10.17
C VAL A 39 -10.12 0.45 -9.61
N LEU A 40 -9.47 1.42 -8.94
CA LEU A 40 -10.15 2.60 -8.40
C LEU A 40 -10.82 3.41 -9.51
N LEU A 41 -10.14 3.65 -10.62
CA LEU A 41 -10.68 4.41 -11.74
C LEU A 41 -11.84 3.69 -12.41
N VAL A 42 -11.72 2.39 -12.68
CA VAL A 42 -12.82 1.59 -13.24
C VAL A 42 -14.07 1.68 -12.37
N ASN A 43 -13.92 1.48 -11.05
CA ASN A 43 -15.03 1.57 -10.11
C ASN A 43 -15.63 2.98 -10.04
N THR A 44 -14.79 4.01 -10.13
CA THR A 44 -15.22 5.42 -10.10
C THR A 44 -16.08 5.75 -11.31
N TRP A 45 -15.62 5.38 -12.51
CA TRP A 45 -16.37 5.60 -13.74
C TRP A 45 -17.64 4.75 -13.80
N ALA A 46 -17.62 3.52 -13.28
CA ALA A 46 -18.82 2.70 -13.16
C ALA A 46 -19.89 3.37 -12.27
N LEU A 47 -19.49 3.95 -11.13
CA LEU A 47 -20.42 4.69 -10.26
C LEU A 47 -20.90 6.00 -10.91
N ALA A 48 -20.02 6.71 -11.62
CA ALA A 48 -20.38 7.95 -12.30
C ALA A 48 -21.38 7.72 -13.44
N PHE A 49 -21.21 6.62 -14.19
CA PHE A 49 -22.12 6.25 -15.28
C PHE A 49 -23.52 5.91 -14.79
N THR A 50 -23.64 5.18 -13.67
CA THR A 50 -24.96 4.84 -13.11
C THR A 50 -25.70 6.05 -12.54
N HIS A 51 -24.98 7.08 -12.08
CA HIS A 51 -25.56 8.33 -11.58
C HIS A 51 -25.67 9.43 -12.64
N TRP A 52 -25.37 9.12 -13.91
CA TRP A 52 -25.30 10.13 -14.98
C TRP A 52 -26.60 10.89 -15.19
N VAL A 53 -27.75 10.21 -15.01
CA VAL A 53 -29.09 10.76 -15.24
C VAL A 53 -29.61 11.49 -14.00
N THR A 54 -29.15 11.13 -12.80
CA THR A 54 -29.74 11.58 -11.54
C THR A 54 -28.91 12.64 -10.80
N ALA A 55 -27.59 12.66 -11.01
CA ALA A 55 -26.68 13.61 -10.37
C ALA A 55 -26.21 14.71 -11.35
N PRO A 56 -25.91 15.93 -10.85
CA PRO A 56 -25.48 17.03 -11.70
C PRO A 56 -24.16 16.73 -12.42
N MET A 57 -24.03 17.21 -13.66
CA MET A 57 -22.91 16.90 -14.57
C MET A 57 -21.52 17.23 -13.98
N TRP A 58 -21.43 18.23 -13.10
CA TRP A 58 -20.19 18.55 -12.38
C TRP A 58 -19.73 17.42 -11.45
N LEU A 59 -20.66 16.71 -10.81
CA LEU A 59 -20.36 15.62 -9.88
C LEU A 59 -20.02 14.33 -10.63
N THR A 60 -20.70 14.04 -11.74
CA THR A 60 -20.58 12.80 -12.53
C THR A 60 -19.46 12.86 -13.57
N LEU A 61 -19.06 14.05 -14.02
CA LEU A 61 -18.02 14.22 -15.04
C LEU A 61 -16.79 14.96 -14.52
N LEU A 62 -16.94 16.13 -13.91
CA LEU A 62 -15.78 16.96 -13.55
C LEU A 62 -14.96 16.32 -12.42
N VAL A 63 -15.59 15.84 -11.35
CA VAL A 63 -14.83 15.26 -10.23
C VAL A 63 -14.13 13.95 -10.63
N PRO A 64 -14.78 12.97 -11.29
CA PRO A 64 -14.12 11.75 -11.77
C PRO A 64 -12.99 12.04 -12.76
N THR A 65 -13.12 13.01 -13.66
CA THR A 65 -12.05 13.36 -14.61
C THR A 65 -10.83 13.95 -13.90
N VAL A 66 -11.02 14.86 -12.94
CA VAL A 66 -9.92 15.41 -12.13
C VAL A 66 -9.21 14.32 -11.32
N LEU A 67 -9.98 13.43 -10.67
CA LEU A 67 -9.43 12.29 -9.94
C LEU A 67 -8.68 11.33 -10.87
N THR A 68 -9.20 11.10 -12.08
CA THR A 68 -8.56 10.28 -13.12
C THR A 68 -7.23 10.85 -13.56
N ILE A 69 -7.15 12.16 -13.79
CA ILE A 69 -5.90 12.83 -14.15
C ILE A 69 -4.87 12.70 -13.02
N GLY A 70 -5.29 12.97 -11.77
CA GLY A 70 -4.41 12.87 -10.60
C GLY A 70 -3.86 11.45 -10.37
N CYS A 71 -4.75 10.46 -10.39
CA CYS A 71 -4.39 9.04 -10.26
C CYS A 71 -3.55 8.57 -11.45
N GLY A 72 -3.87 8.97 -12.67
CA GLY A 72 -3.15 8.61 -13.89
C GLY A 72 -1.71 9.14 -13.91
N ILE A 73 -1.50 10.41 -13.55
CA ILE A 73 -0.15 10.99 -13.42
C ILE A 73 0.68 10.20 -12.40
N ARG A 74 0.07 9.83 -11.27
CA ARG A 74 0.74 9.05 -10.21
C ARG A 74 1.06 7.63 -10.66
N ALA A 75 0.08 6.92 -11.23
CA ALA A 75 0.25 5.58 -11.76
C ALA A 75 1.37 5.57 -12.81
N ARG A 76 1.39 6.54 -13.73
CA ARG A 76 2.45 6.67 -14.74
C ARG A 76 3.81 6.96 -14.12
N LYS A 77 3.91 7.85 -13.13
CA LYS A 77 5.18 8.12 -12.41
C LYS A 77 5.72 6.86 -11.73
N TRP A 78 4.86 6.09 -11.08
CA TRP A 78 5.27 4.84 -10.44
C TRP A 78 5.68 3.78 -11.46
N LEU A 79 4.91 3.59 -12.54
CA LEU A 79 5.25 2.69 -13.65
C LEU A 79 6.60 3.04 -14.29
N LEU A 80 6.85 4.33 -14.53
CA LEU A 80 8.14 4.81 -15.08
C LEU A 80 9.32 4.61 -14.11
N THR A 81 9.04 4.38 -12.82
CA THR A 81 10.07 4.15 -11.81
C THR A 81 10.28 2.67 -11.51
N VAL A 82 9.36 1.78 -11.91
CA VAL A 82 9.50 0.31 -11.79
C VAL A 82 10.79 -0.20 -12.45
N ASN A 83 11.17 0.38 -13.60
CA ASN A 83 12.34 -0.06 -14.38
C ASN A 83 13.62 0.74 -14.10
N LYS A 84 13.63 1.66 -13.12
CA LYS A 84 14.81 2.46 -12.80
C LYS A 84 15.54 1.91 -11.57
N THR A 85 16.86 2.08 -11.55
CA THR A 85 17.69 1.73 -10.38
C THR A 85 17.20 2.49 -9.15
N PRO A 86 17.04 1.83 -7.99
CA PRO A 86 16.44 2.48 -6.84
C PRO A 86 17.30 3.64 -6.34
N PRO A 87 16.72 4.83 -6.10
CA PRO A 87 17.46 5.98 -5.62
C PRO A 87 18.00 5.75 -4.21
N VAL A 88 19.03 6.52 -3.83
CA VAL A 88 19.66 6.53 -2.50
C VAL A 88 18.61 6.52 -1.37
N SER A 89 18.82 5.71 -0.31
CA SER A 89 17.83 5.41 0.75
C SER A 89 17.19 6.63 1.42
N SER A 90 17.88 7.77 1.46
CA SER A 90 17.33 9.04 1.97
C SER A 90 16.19 9.60 1.11
N LYS A 91 16.27 9.46 -0.22
CA LYS A 91 15.19 9.87 -1.15
C LYS A 91 13.98 8.92 -1.09
N ILE A 92 14.20 7.65 -0.76
CA ILE A 92 13.12 6.66 -0.61
C ILE A 92 12.21 7.05 0.57
N LEU A 93 12.78 7.37 1.73
CA LEU A 93 12.01 7.77 2.91
C LEU A 93 11.20 9.07 2.69
N ALA A 94 11.79 10.06 2.04
CA ALA A 94 11.08 11.30 1.71
C ALA A 94 9.90 11.04 0.76
N THR A 95 10.09 10.18 -0.25
CA THR A 95 9.05 9.80 -1.20
C THR A 95 7.93 9.00 -0.52
N LEU A 96 8.26 8.09 0.39
CA LEU A 96 7.31 7.30 1.17
C LEU A 96 6.45 8.19 2.08
N ARG A 97 7.07 9.14 2.81
CA ARG A 97 6.34 10.09 3.65
C ARG A 97 5.42 11.00 2.83
N GLY A 98 5.90 11.49 1.67
CA GLY A 98 5.08 12.25 0.74
C GLY A 98 3.87 11.44 0.26
N THR A 99 4.10 10.18 -0.14
CA THR A 99 3.05 9.26 -0.56
C THR A 99 2.02 9.04 0.53
N ASN A 100 2.44 8.92 1.79
CA ASN A 100 1.54 8.73 2.93
C ASN A 100 0.57 9.92 3.11
N ARG A 101 1.06 11.16 3.02
CA ARG A 101 0.22 12.37 3.09
C ARG A 101 -0.74 12.46 1.91
N LEU A 102 -0.25 12.14 0.71
CA LEU A 102 -1.02 12.18 -0.52
C LEU A 102 -2.13 11.14 -0.55
N VAL A 103 -1.86 9.94 -0.03
CA VAL A 103 -2.85 8.89 0.14
C VAL A 103 -4.00 9.39 1.02
N GLY A 104 -3.71 9.98 2.18
CA GLY A 104 -4.76 10.53 3.06
C GLY A 104 -5.65 11.56 2.34
N ILE A 105 -5.06 12.45 1.55
CA ILE A 105 -5.80 13.46 0.77
C ILE A 105 -6.67 12.80 -0.30
N ILE A 106 -6.12 11.86 -1.07
CA ILE A 106 -6.83 11.16 -2.15
C ILE A 106 -7.99 10.34 -1.56
N SER A 107 -7.75 9.59 -0.50
CA SER A 107 -8.78 8.78 0.17
C SER A 107 -9.92 9.65 0.72
N ALA A 108 -9.60 10.80 1.33
CA ALA A 108 -10.61 11.75 1.78
C ALA A 108 -11.42 12.34 0.60
N ALA A 109 -10.75 12.69 -0.51
CA ALA A 109 -11.41 13.21 -1.69
C ALA A 109 -12.38 12.20 -2.33
N PHE A 110 -11.95 10.94 -2.47
CA PHE A 110 -12.82 9.86 -2.98
C PHE A 110 -14.00 9.59 -2.04
N ALA A 111 -13.76 9.56 -0.72
CA ALA A 111 -14.83 9.35 0.26
C ALA A 111 -15.84 10.50 0.26
N ALA A 112 -15.38 11.75 0.22
CA ALA A 112 -16.25 12.92 0.15
C ALA A 112 -17.08 12.93 -1.14
N TRP A 113 -16.44 12.63 -2.27
CA TRP A 113 -17.12 12.53 -3.56
C TRP A 113 -18.17 11.41 -3.58
N SER A 114 -17.83 10.20 -3.11
CA SER A 114 -18.78 9.09 -3.08
C SER A 114 -19.97 9.37 -2.17
N LEU A 115 -19.74 9.97 -1.00
CA LEU A 115 -20.84 10.36 -0.09
C LEU A 115 -21.69 11.49 -0.68
N SER A 116 -21.11 12.40 -1.45
CA SER A 116 -21.87 13.45 -2.14
C SER A 116 -22.79 12.92 -3.25
N MET A 117 -22.53 11.71 -3.77
CA MET A 117 -23.38 11.02 -4.75
C MET A 117 -24.61 10.37 -4.10
N TYR A 118 -24.51 10.00 -2.82
CA TYR A 118 -25.56 9.28 -2.09
C TYR A 118 -26.98 9.88 -2.19
N PRO A 119 -27.20 11.21 -2.06
CA PRO A 119 -28.55 11.77 -2.12
C PRO A 119 -29.17 11.79 -3.53
N TYR A 120 -28.38 11.55 -4.59
CA TYR A 120 -28.83 11.70 -5.99
C TYR A 120 -29.25 10.36 -6.61
N GLY A 121 -29.93 9.49 -5.86
CA GLY A 121 -30.25 8.15 -6.34
C GLY A 121 -31.36 7.43 -5.56
N ASP A 122 -31.87 6.36 -6.18
CA ASP A 122 -32.78 5.38 -5.59
C ASP A 122 -32.05 4.43 -4.60
N ALA A 123 -32.78 3.50 -3.99
CA ALA A 123 -32.19 2.56 -3.02
C ALA A 123 -31.08 1.68 -3.63
N TYR A 124 -31.17 1.34 -4.91
CA TYR A 124 -30.17 0.51 -5.60
C TYR A 124 -28.86 1.28 -5.84
N THR A 125 -28.96 2.52 -6.32
CA THR A 125 -27.80 3.38 -6.53
C THR A 125 -27.15 3.79 -5.20
N GLN A 126 -27.93 4.01 -4.14
CA GLN A 126 -27.41 4.20 -2.78
C GLN A 126 -26.63 2.97 -2.26
N ALA A 127 -27.16 1.76 -2.50
CA ALA A 127 -26.43 0.53 -2.20
C ALA A 127 -25.15 0.40 -3.03
N GLN A 128 -25.17 0.84 -4.29
CA GLN A 128 -23.97 0.88 -5.14
C GLN A 128 -22.90 1.83 -4.57
N VAL A 129 -23.27 2.99 -4.01
CA VAL A 129 -22.33 3.88 -3.32
C VAL A 129 -21.69 3.17 -2.11
N ALA A 130 -22.51 2.50 -1.29
CA ALA A 130 -22.02 1.76 -0.14
C ALA A 130 -21.05 0.64 -0.55
N PHE A 131 -21.40 -0.10 -1.60
CA PHE A 131 -20.57 -1.16 -2.18
C PHE A 131 -19.26 -0.63 -2.75
N PHE A 132 -19.32 0.48 -3.49
CA PHE A 132 -18.13 1.18 -4.02
C PHE A 132 -17.17 1.54 -2.89
N MET A 133 -17.64 2.20 -1.83
CA MET A 133 -16.77 2.59 -0.70
C MET A 133 -16.20 1.38 0.03
N GLY A 134 -16.99 0.32 0.24
CA GLY A 134 -16.57 -0.91 0.90
C GLY A 134 -15.48 -1.67 0.12
N ILE A 135 -15.68 -1.92 -1.17
CA ILE A 135 -14.64 -2.58 -1.99
C ILE A 135 -13.40 -1.70 -2.09
N THR A 136 -13.59 -0.39 -2.26
CA THR A 136 -12.46 0.54 -2.43
C THR A 136 -11.58 0.57 -1.20
N VAL A 137 -12.13 0.57 0.02
CA VAL A 137 -11.30 0.54 1.23
C VAL A 137 -10.48 -0.74 1.33
N ILE A 138 -11.08 -1.89 0.98
CA ILE A 138 -10.41 -3.20 0.98
C ILE A 138 -9.26 -3.22 -0.03
N VAL A 139 -9.52 -2.79 -1.26
CA VAL A 139 -8.51 -2.70 -2.33
C VAL A 139 -7.39 -1.74 -1.91
N CYS A 140 -7.71 -0.56 -1.38
CA CYS A 140 -6.70 0.39 -0.92
C CYS A 140 -5.84 -0.17 0.22
N ILE A 141 -6.43 -0.87 1.21
CA ILE A 141 -5.67 -1.51 2.29
C ILE A 141 -4.72 -2.56 1.70
N PHE A 142 -5.23 -3.45 0.85
CA PHE A 142 -4.43 -4.53 0.28
C PHE A 142 -3.29 -4.01 -0.60
N CYS A 143 -3.54 -3.03 -1.45
CA CYS A 143 -2.54 -2.45 -2.32
C CYS A 143 -1.46 -1.64 -1.57
N MET A 144 -1.72 -1.28 -0.30
CA MET A 144 -0.77 -0.59 0.58
C MET A 144 -0.05 -1.57 1.54
N MET A 145 -0.04 -2.88 1.24
CA MET A 145 0.60 -3.92 2.06
C MET A 145 2.05 -3.58 2.47
N HIS A 146 2.79 -2.87 1.61
CA HIS A 146 4.17 -2.48 1.88
C HIS A 146 4.32 -1.12 2.60
N LEU A 147 3.25 -0.32 2.74
CA LEU A 147 3.18 0.86 3.62
C LEU A 147 2.03 0.72 4.62
N GLN A 148 2.30 0.07 5.75
CA GLN A 148 1.31 -0.13 6.81
C GLN A 148 0.70 1.19 7.30
N SER A 149 1.51 2.26 7.38
CA SER A 149 1.05 3.57 7.82
C SER A 149 0.02 4.18 6.86
N ALA A 150 0.18 3.96 5.55
CA ALA A 150 -0.75 4.45 4.53
C ALA A 150 -2.06 3.67 4.53
N ALA A 151 -1.97 2.34 4.68
CA ALA A 151 -3.12 1.47 4.82
C ALA A 151 -3.97 1.86 6.04
N LEU A 152 -3.33 2.10 7.19
CA LEU A 152 -4.00 2.52 8.43
C LEU A 152 -4.67 3.89 8.28
N ILE A 153 -3.98 4.89 7.73
CA ILE A 153 -4.55 6.23 7.52
C ILE A 153 -5.78 6.14 6.62
N THR A 154 -5.68 5.41 5.51
CA THR A 154 -6.79 5.20 4.57
C THR A 154 -7.97 4.50 5.24
N ALA A 155 -7.70 3.42 5.96
CA ALA A 155 -8.73 2.65 6.65
C ALA A 155 -9.48 3.51 7.67
N VAL A 156 -8.76 4.30 8.48
CA VAL A 156 -9.38 5.19 9.46
C VAL A 156 -10.23 6.26 8.78
N ILE A 157 -9.68 6.98 7.80
CA ILE A 157 -10.41 8.07 7.13
C ILE A 157 -11.70 7.54 6.48
N VAL A 158 -11.59 6.48 5.69
CA VAL A 158 -12.72 5.97 4.91
C VAL A 158 -13.74 5.28 5.80
N ASN A 159 -13.34 4.41 6.74
CA ASN A 159 -14.30 3.76 7.64
C ASN A 159 -14.98 4.77 8.57
N THR A 160 -14.26 5.77 9.08
CA THR A 160 -14.87 6.80 9.93
C THR A 160 -15.92 7.61 9.14
N ALA A 161 -15.59 8.04 7.91
CA ALA A 161 -16.55 8.72 7.05
C ALA A 161 -17.77 7.82 6.74
N PHE A 162 -17.52 6.55 6.41
CA PHE A 162 -18.55 5.56 6.11
C PHE A 162 -19.50 5.34 7.29
N VAL A 163 -18.95 5.05 8.47
CA VAL A 163 -19.74 4.77 9.69
C VAL A 163 -20.55 5.99 10.10
N ILE A 164 -19.94 7.18 10.16
CA ILE A 164 -20.65 8.40 10.58
C ILE A 164 -21.83 8.68 9.66
N PHE A 165 -21.60 8.61 8.34
CA PHE A 165 -22.63 8.91 7.36
C PHE A 165 -23.77 7.88 7.38
N PHE A 166 -23.45 6.58 7.25
CA PHE A 166 -24.49 5.54 7.18
C PHE A 166 -25.19 5.27 8.51
N ALA A 167 -24.56 5.56 9.65
CA ALA A 167 -25.24 5.57 10.94
C ALA A 167 -26.28 6.71 11.03
N SER A 168 -25.99 7.87 10.43
CA SER A 168 -26.93 9.00 10.41
C SER A 168 -28.18 8.76 9.54
N THR A 169 -28.14 7.80 8.62
CA THR A 169 -29.28 7.44 7.76
C THR A 169 -30.41 6.72 8.51
N HIS A 170 -30.18 6.20 9.73
CA HIS A 170 -31.15 5.44 10.55
C HIS A 170 -31.75 4.17 9.88
N ASN A 171 -31.15 3.68 8.78
CA ASN A 171 -31.57 2.47 8.10
C ASN A 171 -30.72 1.27 8.59
N ILE A 172 -31.40 0.24 9.10
CA ILE A 172 -30.77 -0.95 9.68
C ILE A 172 -29.86 -1.66 8.68
N THR A 173 -30.23 -1.73 7.40
CA THR A 173 -29.43 -2.38 6.35
C THR A 173 -28.10 -1.65 6.14
N PHE A 174 -28.10 -0.32 6.14
CA PHE A 174 -26.89 0.47 5.96
C PHE A 174 -26.00 0.45 7.21
N ILE A 175 -26.59 0.46 8.41
CA ILE A 175 -25.85 0.30 9.68
C ILE A 175 -25.18 -1.07 9.75
N ALA A 176 -25.90 -2.14 9.40
CA ALA A 176 -25.34 -3.49 9.34
C ALA A 176 -24.18 -3.58 8.32
N THR A 177 -24.36 -2.98 7.15
CA THR A 177 -23.33 -2.91 6.11
C THR A 177 -22.07 -2.17 6.61
N ALA A 178 -22.24 -1.06 7.33
CA ALA A 178 -21.13 -0.32 7.94
C ALA A 178 -20.39 -1.17 8.99
N ALA A 179 -21.10 -1.87 9.86
CA ALA A 179 -20.49 -2.79 10.81
C ALA A 179 -19.68 -3.89 10.11
N SER A 180 -20.23 -4.49 9.04
CA SER A 180 -19.53 -5.52 8.25
C SER A 180 -18.27 -4.98 7.58
N ILE A 181 -18.31 -3.80 6.96
CA ILE A 181 -17.14 -3.20 6.29
C ILE A 181 -16.04 -2.86 7.29
N VAL A 182 -16.40 -2.37 8.48
CA VAL A 182 -15.44 -2.11 9.56
C VAL A 182 -14.78 -3.41 10.01
N LEU A 183 -15.56 -4.47 10.22
CA LEU A 183 -15.04 -5.77 10.64
C LEU A 183 -14.09 -6.36 9.59
N VAL A 184 -14.47 -6.32 8.31
CA VAL A 184 -13.62 -6.77 7.21
C VAL A 184 -12.35 -5.93 7.11
N SER A 185 -12.45 -4.61 7.28
CA SER A 185 -11.29 -3.71 7.30
C SER A 185 -10.32 -4.05 8.43
N ILE A 186 -10.82 -4.35 9.63
CA ILE A 186 -9.99 -4.80 10.76
C ILE A 186 -9.28 -6.11 10.43
N GLY A 187 -10.00 -7.09 9.87
CA GLY A 187 -9.42 -8.36 9.42
C GLY A 187 -8.31 -8.16 8.39
N MET A 188 -8.54 -7.33 7.37
CA MET A 188 -7.54 -7.01 6.35
C MET A 188 -6.31 -6.31 6.95
N LEU A 189 -6.48 -5.41 7.91
CA LEU A 189 -5.35 -4.78 8.61
C LEU A 189 -4.54 -5.79 9.44
N ILE A 190 -5.19 -6.80 10.03
CA ILE A 190 -4.49 -7.88 10.75
C ILE A 190 -3.68 -8.74 9.78
N ILE A 191 -4.28 -9.17 8.66
CA ILE A 191 -3.59 -9.96 7.62
C ILE A 191 -2.38 -9.18 7.09
N LEU A 192 -2.57 -7.90 6.76
CA LEU A 192 -1.51 -7.02 6.29
C LEU A 192 -0.35 -6.91 7.31
N ARG A 193 -0.66 -6.90 8.61
CA ARG A 193 0.37 -6.91 9.66
C ARG A 193 1.14 -8.22 9.71
N HIS A 194 0.45 -9.35 9.57
CA HIS A 194 1.10 -10.66 9.56
C HIS A 194 2.07 -10.77 8.38
N GLN A 195 1.57 -10.47 7.18
CA GLN A 195 2.36 -10.55 5.96
C GLN A 195 3.58 -9.62 5.95
N TYR A 196 3.45 -8.44 6.57
CA TYR A 196 4.59 -7.54 6.75
C TYR A 196 5.66 -8.11 7.69
N ARG A 197 5.25 -8.78 8.78
CA ARG A 197 6.19 -9.44 9.71
C ARG A 197 6.89 -10.60 9.01
N ASP A 198 6.17 -11.37 8.21
CA ASP A 198 6.73 -12.48 7.44
C ASP A 198 7.74 -11.98 6.42
N PHE A 199 7.41 -10.92 5.67
CA PHE A 199 8.35 -10.29 4.74
C PHE A 199 9.62 -9.81 5.46
N THR A 200 9.48 -9.19 6.62
CA THR A 200 10.63 -8.72 7.41
C THR A 200 11.48 -9.89 7.90
N SER A 201 10.83 -10.98 8.34
CA SER A 201 11.49 -12.22 8.76
C SER A 201 12.28 -12.85 7.62
N LEU A 202 11.66 -12.97 6.44
CA LEU A 202 12.27 -13.55 5.24
C LEU A 202 13.52 -12.78 4.80
N VAL A 203 13.45 -11.45 4.75
CA VAL A 203 14.62 -10.64 4.35
C VAL A 203 15.74 -10.73 5.39
N ASN A 204 15.40 -10.74 6.67
CA ASN A 204 16.40 -10.92 7.74
C ASN A 204 17.04 -12.32 7.70
N ALA A 205 16.27 -13.35 7.39
CA ALA A 205 16.78 -14.71 7.22
C ALA A 205 17.73 -14.79 6.03
N GLN A 206 17.35 -14.22 4.88
CA GLN A 206 18.19 -14.18 3.68
C GLN A 206 19.50 -13.43 3.93
N PHE A 207 19.46 -12.32 4.67
CA PHE A 207 20.67 -11.58 5.07
C PHE A 207 21.61 -12.42 5.93
N LYS A 208 21.08 -13.12 6.94
CA LYS A 208 21.87 -14.03 7.78
C LYS A 208 22.47 -15.16 6.96
N THR A 209 21.71 -15.74 6.02
CA THR A 209 22.19 -16.81 5.14
C THR A 209 23.27 -16.32 4.18
N GLU A 210 23.15 -15.12 3.60
CA GLU A 210 24.22 -14.53 2.78
C GLU A 210 25.49 -14.29 3.59
N GLN A 211 25.38 -13.77 4.82
CA GLN A 211 26.54 -13.57 5.69
C GLN A 211 27.21 -14.89 6.05
N LEU A 212 26.44 -15.90 6.43
CA LEU A 212 26.95 -17.24 6.74
C LEU A 212 27.56 -17.91 5.51
N SER A 213 26.94 -17.76 4.33
CA SER A 213 27.46 -18.28 3.06
C SER A 213 28.78 -17.62 2.70
N ASN A 214 28.89 -16.30 2.79
CA ASN A 214 30.13 -15.56 2.54
C ASN A 214 31.23 -15.92 3.55
N ALA A 215 30.88 -16.03 4.83
CA ALA A 215 31.83 -16.49 5.85
C ALA A 215 32.31 -17.92 5.58
N ASN A 216 31.41 -18.80 5.14
CA ASN A 216 31.74 -20.17 4.77
C ASN A 216 32.62 -20.21 3.51
N LEU A 217 32.33 -19.40 2.48
CA LEU A 217 33.19 -19.26 1.30
C LEU A 217 34.59 -18.75 1.69
N LEU A 218 34.69 -17.78 2.59
CA LEU A 218 35.97 -17.26 3.07
C LEU A 218 36.77 -18.32 3.84
N LEU A 219 36.10 -19.09 4.72
CA LEU A 219 36.72 -20.19 5.46
C LEU A 219 37.12 -21.35 4.55
N ALA A 220 36.28 -21.68 3.56
CA ALA A 220 36.53 -22.75 2.60
C ALA A 220 37.66 -22.42 1.61
N ASN A 221 38.02 -21.14 1.48
CA ASN A 221 39.08 -20.65 0.59
C ASN A 221 40.31 -20.12 1.34
N ARG A 222 40.34 -20.17 2.67
CA ARG A 222 41.51 -19.88 3.48
C ARG A 222 42.00 -21.14 4.18
N ASP A 223 43.32 -21.25 4.31
CA ASP A 223 43.93 -22.26 5.15
C ASP A 223 43.75 -21.90 6.63
N SER A 224 43.26 -22.85 7.43
CA SER A 224 42.87 -22.61 8.83
C SER A 224 44.06 -22.43 9.77
N LEU A 225 45.25 -22.88 9.40
CA LEU A 225 46.48 -22.76 10.19
C LEU A 225 47.26 -21.48 9.87
N THR A 226 47.33 -21.08 8.60
CA THR A 226 48.14 -19.94 8.16
C THR A 226 47.33 -18.67 7.84
N GLY A 227 46.02 -18.79 7.66
CA GLY A 227 45.14 -17.69 7.24
C GLY A 227 45.34 -17.25 5.79
N LEU A 228 46.24 -17.89 5.05
CA LEU A 228 46.53 -17.61 3.65
C LEU A 228 45.47 -18.23 2.72
N PRO A 229 45.31 -17.72 1.48
CA PRO A 229 44.44 -18.35 0.48
C PRO A 229 44.85 -19.81 0.25
N ASN A 230 43.90 -20.73 0.28
CA ASN A 230 44.18 -22.14 0.11
C ASN A 230 44.37 -22.51 -1.38
N ARG A 231 44.79 -23.76 -1.61
CA ARG A 231 44.99 -24.31 -2.95
C ARG A 231 43.78 -24.11 -3.87
N ARG A 232 42.56 -24.31 -3.37
CA ARG A 232 41.31 -24.15 -4.16
C ARG A 232 41.14 -22.72 -4.68
N HIS A 233 41.37 -21.74 -3.82
CA HIS A 233 41.31 -20.33 -4.19
C HIS A 233 42.39 -19.96 -5.22
N PHE A 234 43.61 -20.49 -5.08
CA PHE A 234 44.70 -20.27 -6.02
C PHE A 234 44.34 -20.76 -7.44
N PHE A 235 43.88 -22.00 -7.58
CA PHE A 235 43.49 -22.56 -8.88
C PHE A 235 42.29 -21.85 -9.51
N GLN A 236 41.27 -21.46 -8.72
CA GLN A 236 40.17 -20.63 -9.22
C GLN A 236 40.65 -19.28 -9.77
N THR A 237 41.64 -18.66 -9.14
CA THR A 237 42.18 -17.35 -9.59
C THR A 237 43.03 -17.52 -10.85
N LEU A 238 43.74 -18.64 -10.97
CA LEU A 238 44.54 -18.98 -12.15
C LEU A 238 43.66 -19.26 -13.38
N ASP A 239 42.58 -20.04 -13.22
CA ASP A 239 41.63 -20.36 -14.31
C ASP A 239 40.83 -19.14 -14.79
N THR A 240 40.63 -18.14 -13.93
CA THR A 240 39.92 -16.90 -14.31
C THR A 240 40.83 -15.85 -14.94
N ALA A 241 42.15 -15.99 -14.80
CA ALA A 241 43.15 -15.07 -15.34
C ALA A 241 43.77 -15.54 -16.68
N MET A 242 43.53 -16.79 -17.08
CA MET A 242 43.99 -17.40 -18.32
C MET A 242 42.89 -17.37 -19.39
#